data_AF-A0A2A4RCS7-F1
#
_entry.id   AF-A0A2A4RCS7-F1
#
_cell.length_a   1.000
_cell.length_b   1.000
_cell.length_c   1.000
_cell.angle_alpha   90.00
_cell.angle_beta   90.00
_cell.angle_gamma   90.00
#
_symmetry.space_group_name_H-M   'P 1'
#
loop_
_entity.id
_entity.type
_entity.pdbx_description
1 polymer ?
#
loop_
_entity_poly.entity_id
_entity_poly.type
_entity_poly.pdbx_seq_one_letter_code
_entity_poly.pdbx_strand_id
1 'polypeptide(L)' 'MAKAKVKNATFTWECTNKKGTTVKGEMSAASMDVVKAELRKQGLIPKKGK' A
#
# COMPACT_ATOMS: atom_id res chain seq x y z
N MET A 1 8.61 -23.45 1.01
CA MET A 1 7.70 -22.32 0.67
C MET A 1 8.56 -21.10 0.40
N ALA A 2 8.81 -20.74 -0.85
CA ALA A 2 9.52 -19.50 -1.18
C ALA A 2 8.83 -18.91 -2.41
N LYS A 3 7.94 -17.94 -2.15
CA LYS A 3 7.08 -17.36 -3.18
C LYS A 3 7.92 -16.64 -4.20
N ALA A 4 7.54 -16.88 -5.45
CA ALA A 4 8.12 -16.38 -6.67
C ALA A 4 8.58 -14.91 -6.56
N LYS A 5 9.81 -14.70 -7.02
CA LYS A 5 10.43 -13.41 -7.35
C LYS A 5 9.66 -12.76 -8.49
N VAL A 6 8.41 -12.37 -8.24
CA VAL A 6 7.79 -11.29 -9.01
C VAL A 6 8.65 -10.07 -8.68
N LYS A 7 9.04 -9.28 -9.69
CA LYS A 7 9.77 -8.02 -9.53
C LYS A 7 8.86 -6.96 -8.87
N ASN A 8 8.26 -7.32 -7.75
CA ASN A 8 7.48 -6.43 -6.93
C ASN A 8 8.48 -5.67 -6.08
N ALA A 9 8.63 -4.39 -6.38
CA ALA A 9 9.34 -3.51 -5.48
C ALA A 9 8.54 -3.43 -4.18
N THR A 10 9.27 -3.48 -3.08
CA THR A 10 8.73 -3.29 -1.75
C THR A 10 8.49 -1.80 -1.58
N PHE A 11 7.22 -1.40 -1.50
CA PHE A 11 6.82 -0.01 -1.34
C PHE A 11 6.28 0.21 0.07
N THR A 12 6.87 1.16 0.78
CA THR A 12 6.31 1.70 2.01
C THR A 12 5.15 2.62 1.68
N TRP A 13 4.04 2.44 2.38
CA TRP A 13 2.84 3.25 2.20
C TRP A 13 2.31 3.72 3.55
N GLU A 14 1.72 4.91 3.51
CA GLU A 14 1.02 5.50 4.65
C GLU A 14 -0.39 5.90 4.20
N CYS A 15 -1.39 5.41 4.92
CA CYS A 15 -2.79 5.68 4.65
C CYS A 15 -3.54 5.91 5.94
N THR A 16 -4.72 6.51 5.86
CA THR A 16 -5.56 6.80 7.01
C THR A 16 -6.82 5.96 6.90
N ASN A 17 -7.16 5.21 7.95
CA ASN A 17 -8.44 4.51 8.00
C ASN A 17 -9.57 5.52 8.21
N LYS A 18 -10.81 5.14 7.91
CA LYS A 18 -12.03 5.95 8.14
C LYS A 18 -12.21 6.39 9.61
N LYS A 19 -11.51 5.73 10.55
CA LYS A 19 -11.41 6.09 11.97
C LYS A 19 -10.39 7.20 12.27
N GLY A 20 -9.69 7.75 11.27
CA GLY A 20 -8.63 8.75 11.45
C GLY A 20 -7.27 8.17 11.86
N THR A 21 -7.17 6.84 11.99
CA THR A 21 -5.91 6.18 12.35
C THR A 21 -4.98 6.11 11.15
N THR A 22 -3.78 6.65 11.28
CA THR A 22 -2.72 6.48 10.28
C THR A 22 -2.16 5.07 10.38
N VAL A 23 -2.29 4.31 9.30
CA VAL A 23 -1.71 2.98 9.14
C VAL A 23 -0.56 3.09 8.16
N LYS A 24 0.60 2.61 8.61
CA LYS A 24 1.81 2.52 7.81
C LYS A 24 2.11 1.05 7.62
N GLY A 25 2.43 0.67 6.40
CA GLY A 25 2.74 -0.70 6.07
C GLY A 25 3.67 -0.74 4.88
N GLU A 26 4.15 -1.94 4.61
CA GLU A 26 4.99 -2.20 3.46
C GLU A 26 4.28 -3.22 2.58
N MET A 27 4.22 -2.98 1.28
CA MET A 27 3.60 -3.90 0.34
C MET A 27 4.47 -4.10 -0.89
N SER A 28 4.61 -5.35 -1.29
CA SER A 28 5.27 -5.74 -2.52
C SER A 28 4.31 -5.57 -3.69
N ALA A 29 4.55 -4.60 -4.57
CA ALA A 29 3.73 -4.35 -5.75
C ALA A 29 4.58 -4.07 -6.99
N ALA A 30 3.98 -4.13 -8.18
CA ALA A 30 4.67 -3.77 -9.42
C ALA A 30 4.95 -2.25 -9.51
N SER A 31 4.15 -1.40 -8.85
CA SER A 31 4.29 0.07 -8.87
C SER A 31 3.53 0.72 -7.70
N MET A 32 3.87 1.96 -7.34
CA MET A 32 3.14 2.75 -6.32
C MET A 32 1.65 2.92 -6.64
N ASP A 33 1.25 2.98 -7.91
CA ASP A 33 -0.17 3.08 -8.30
C ASP A 33 -0.95 1.83 -7.93
N VAL A 34 -0.35 0.64 -8.10
CA VAL A 34 -0.92 -0.63 -7.64
C VAL A 34 -1.07 -0.62 -6.13
N VAL A 35 -0.06 -0.10 -5.41
CA VAL A 35 -0.14 0.03 -3.95
C VAL A 35 -1.30 0.91 -3.53
N LYS A 36 -1.40 2.10 -4.11
CA LYS A 36 -2.48 3.05 -3.83
C LYS A 36 -3.86 2.51 -4.21
N ALA A 37 -3.96 1.70 -5.27
CA ALA A 37 -5.21 1.08 -5.69
C ALA A 37 -5.66 -0.01 -4.71
N GLU A 38 -4.75 -0.89 -4.29
CA GLU A 38 -5.01 -1.94 -3.30
C GLU A 38 -5.44 -1.34 -1.96
N LEU A 39 -4.77 -0.27 -1.50
CA LEU A 39 -5.14 0.42 -0.27
C LEU A 39 -6.55 0.99 -0.33
N ARG A 40 -6.92 1.65 -1.43
CA ARG A 40 -8.30 2.13 -1.62
C ARG A 40 -9.32 1.00 -1.61
N LYS A 41 -8.99 -0.12 -2.24
CA LYS A 41 -9.83 -1.33 -2.27
C LYS A 41 -10.01 -1.95 -0.88
N GLN A 42 -8.98 -1.86 -0.03
CA GLN A 42 -9.01 -2.27 1.38
C GLN A 42 -9.78 -1.29 2.28
N GLY A 43 -10.31 -0.18 1.73
CA GLY A 43 -10.98 0.86 2.50
C GLY A 43 -10.02 1.79 3.25
N LEU A 44 -8.72 1.72 2.92
CA LEU A 44 -7.70 2.62 3.44
C LEU A 44 -7.61 3.84 2.52
N ILE A 45 -7.62 5.04 3.11
CA ILE A 45 -7.54 6.29 2.35
C ILE A 45 -6.07 6.67 2.25
N PRO A 46 -5.38 6.49 1.10
CA PRO A 46 -3.98 6.88 0.97
C PRO A 46 -3.88 8.39 1.22
N LYS A 47 -3.11 8.77 2.24
CA LYS A 47 -2.88 10.18 2.55
C LYS A 47 -2.05 10.70 1.39
N LYS A 48 -2.63 11.56 0.56
CA LYS A 48 -1.90 12.22 -0.52
C LYS A 48 -0.94 13.20 0.16
N GLY A 49 0.26 12.72 0.49
CA GLY A 49 1.41 13.59 0.71
C GLY A 49 1.53 14.46 -0.54
N LYS A 50 1.57 15.77 -0.34
CA LYS A 50 1.78 16.73 -1.42
C LYS A 50 3.08 16.42 -2.15
#